data_AF-A0A258WGF5-F1
#
_entry.id   AF-A0A258WGF5-F1
#
_cell.length_a   1.000
_cell.length_b   1.000
_cell.length_c   1.000
_cell.angle_alpha   90.00
_cell.angle_beta   90.00
_cell.angle_gamma   90.00
#
_symmetry.space_group_name_H-M   'P 1'
#
loop_
_entity.id
_entity.type
_entity.pdbx_description
1 polymer ?
#
loop_
_entity_poly.entity_id
_entity_poly.type
_entity_poly.pdbx_seq_one_letter_code
_entity_poly.pdbx_strand_id
1 'polypeptide(L)'
;AENYGVSFGMFSATSMEMRYGLILVTGLIATGVLVWMLREKARGDIVGLALVLGGAVGNIYDRLVFGYVIDYADLNIGAWRPFKIFNLADVAITFGVLILLARSFKSREKPETNGDDSATENA
;
A
#
# COMPACT_ATOMS: atom_id res chain seq x y z
N ALA A 1 -13.13 -4.29 -16.49
CA ALA A 1 -13.89 -3.08 -16.12
C ALA A 1 -12.95 -1.88 -16.16
N GLU A 2 -13.46 -0.74 -16.58
CA GLU A 2 -12.69 0.50 -16.65
C GLU A 2 -12.95 1.33 -15.39
N ASN A 3 -11.90 1.66 -14.65
CA ASN A 3 -12.00 2.45 -13.43
C ASN A 3 -11.41 3.85 -13.61
N TYR A 4 -12.31 4.81 -13.76
CA TYR A 4 -11.97 6.23 -13.91
C TYR A 4 -11.73 6.92 -12.55
N GLY A 5 -12.00 6.26 -11.43
CA GLY A 5 -11.86 6.83 -10.09
C GLY A 5 -10.64 6.32 -9.34
N VAL A 6 -10.67 6.51 -8.03
CA VAL A 6 -9.86 5.83 -7.02
C VAL A 6 -10.45 4.43 -6.79
N SER A 7 -9.88 3.66 -5.87
CA SER A 7 -10.39 2.33 -5.50
C SER A 7 -11.91 2.33 -5.26
N PHE A 8 -12.58 1.28 -5.72
CA PHE A 8 -14.04 1.06 -5.68
C PHE A 8 -14.92 2.07 -6.44
N GLY A 9 -14.34 2.94 -7.27
CA GLY A 9 -15.06 3.96 -8.05
C GLY A 9 -15.35 5.26 -7.28
N MET A 10 -14.66 5.50 -6.16
CA MET A 10 -14.73 6.78 -5.45
C MET A 10 -13.97 7.86 -6.23
N PHE A 11 -14.50 9.08 -6.31
CA PHE A 11 -13.87 10.20 -7.04
C PHE A 11 -13.58 9.89 -8.53
N SER A 12 -14.57 9.36 -9.25
CA SER A 12 -14.47 9.12 -10.69
C SER A 12 -14.08 10.39 -11.45
N ALA A 13 -12.97 10.33 -12.19
CA ALA A 13 -12.54 11.38 -13.08
C ALA A 13 -13.45 11.41 -14.32
N THR A 14 -14.35 12.39 -14.36
CA THR A 14 -15.19 12.67 -15.53
C THR A 14 -14.55 13.66 -16.50
N SER A 15 -13.42 14.25 -16.11
CA SER A 15 -12.66 15.23 -16.90
C SER A 15 -11.16 14.90 -16.93
N MET A 16 -10.45 15.48 -17.90
CA MET A 16 -9.01 15.30 -18.06
C MET A 16 -8.23 15.86 -16.87
N GLU A 17 -8.69 16.98 -16.30
CA GLU A 17 -8.10 17.62 -15.13
C GLU A 17 -8.17 16.70 -13.91
N MET A 18 -9.33 16.04 -13.70
CA MET A 18 -9.48 15.08 -12.60
C MET A 18 -8.56 13.86 -12.78
N ARG A 19 -8.41 13.35 -14.00
CA ARG A 19 -7.47 12.25 -14.31
C ARG A 19 -6.04 12.62 -13.95
N TYR A 20 -5.56 13.80 -14.39
CA TYR A 20 -4.23 14.28 -14.03
C TYR A 20 -4.10 14.59 -12.54
N GLY A 21 -5.18 15.06 -11.89
CA GLY A 21 -5.25 15.20 -10.44
C GLY A 21 -5.03 13.87 -9.71
N LEU A 22 -5.67 12.79 -10.16
CA LEU A 22 -5.47 11.45 -9.61
C LEU A 22 -4.04 10.93 -9.83
N ILE A 23 -3.47 11.17 -11.02
CA ILE A 23 -2.07 10.84 -11.32
C ILE A 23 -1.13 11.61 -10.38
N LEU A 24 -1.37 12.92 -10.20
CA LEU A 24 -0.55 13.78 -9.33
C LEU A 24 -0.60 13.29 -7.87
N VAL A 25 -1.79 13.07 -7.33
CA VAL A 25 -1.96 12.60 -5.94
C VAL A 25 -1.30 11.24 -5.74
N THR A 26 -1.53 10.30 -6.66
CA THR A 26 -0.91 8.96 -6.58
C THR A 26 0.61 9.06 -6.70
N GLY A 27 1.12 9.95 -7.55
CA GLY A 27 2.55 10.23 -7.72
C GLY A 27 3.20 10.83 -6.47
N LEU A 28 2.51 11.73 -5.78
CA LEU A 28 2.99 12.29 -4.51
C LEU A 28 3.07 11.21 -3.43
N ILE A 29 2.04 10.35 -3.33
CA ILE A 29 2.06 9.22 -2.39
C ILE A 29 3.20 8.26 -2.73
N ALA A 30 3.33 7.87 -4.01
CA ALA A 30 4.40 7.00 -4.47
C ALA A 30 5.80 7.58 -4.17
N THR A 31 5.98 8.88 -4.34
CA THR A 31 7.23 9.58 -4.00
C THR A 31 7.49 9.53 -2.50
N GLY A 32 6.49 9.78 -1.66
CA GLY A 32 6.62 9.65 -0.21
C GLY A 32 7.00 8.24 0.23
N VAL A 33 6.34 7.22 -0.33
CA VAL A 33 6.64 5.80 -0.09
C VAL A 33 8.06 5.46 -0.54
N LEU A 34 8.49 5.93 -1.71
CA LEU A 34 9.85 5.74 -2.20
C LEU A 34 10.88 6.37 -1.25
N VAL A 35 10.68 7.63 -0.84
CA VAL A 35 11.58 8.31 0.10
C VAL A 35 11.66 7.55 1.43
N TRP A 36 10.54 7.05 1.95
CA TRP A 36 10.55 6.21 3.15
C TRP A 36 11.32 4.91 2.90
N MET A 37 11.05 4.19 1.81
CA MET A 37 11.73 2.95 1.47
C MET A 37 13.25 3.10 1.37
N LEU A 38 13.73 4.22 0.81
CA LEU A 38 15.16 4.51 0.70
C LEU A 38 15.86 4.76 2.05
N ARG A 39 15.10 5.11 3.10
CA ARG A 39 15.61 5.34 4.46
C ARG A 39 15.44 4.12 5.36
N GLU A 40 14.63 3.15 4.93
CA GLU A 40 14.31 1.96 5.70
C GLU A 40 15.42 0.91 5.61
N LYS A 41 15.71 0.24 6.72
CA LYS A 41 16.72 -0.83 6.80
C LYS A 41 16.09 -2.19 7.06
N ALA A 42 14.90 -2.21 7.66
CA ALA A 42 14.21 -3.43 7.96
C ALA A 42 13.66 -4.07 6.67
N ARG A 43 14.24 -5.20 6.26
CA ARG A 43 13.86 -5.91 5.02
C ARG A 43 12.36 -6.19 4.92
N GLY A 44 11.70 -6.49 6.04
CA GLY A 44 10.25 -6.73 6.06
C GLY A 44 9.44 -5.48 5.71
N ASP A 45 9.86 -4.30 6.17
CA ASP A 45 9.19 -3.04 5.86
C ASP A 45 9.49 -2.62 4.42
N ILE A 46 10.72 -2.85 3.94
CA ILE A 46 11.08 -2.64 2.53
C ILE A 46 10.19 -3.46 1.59
N VAL A 47 9.89 -4.73 1.92
CA VAL A 47 8.97 -5.55 1.11
C VAL A 47 7.58 -4.95 1.06
N GLY A 48 7.03 -4.51 2.20
CA GLY A 48 5.74 -3.84 2.26
C GLY A 48 5.71 -2.55 1.43
N LEU A 49 6.73 -1.71 1.57
CA LEU A 49 6.88 -0.46 0.83
C LEU A 49 7.05 -0.69 -0.68
N ALA A 50 7.82 -1.71 -1.08
CA ALA A 50 8.01 -2.05 -2.49
C ALA A 50 6.70 -2.51 -3.15
N LEU A 51 5.86 -3.27 -2.43
CA LEU A 51 4.54 -3.68 -2.92
C LEU A 51 3.60 -2.47 -3.09
N VAL A 52 3.55 -1.57 -2.12
CA VAL A 52 2.75 -0.33 -2.21
C VAL A 52 3.24 0.55 -3.36
N LEU A 53 4.55 0.73 -3.48
CA LEU A 53 5.16 1.54 -4.54
C LEU A 53 4.88 0.94 -5.92
N GLY A 54 5.08 -0.37 -6.09
CA GLY A 54 4.83 -1.07 -7.35
C GLY A 54 3.37 -0.97 -7.79
N GLY A 55 2.43 -1.17 -6.87
CA GLY A 55 1.00 -0.99 -7.17
C GLY A 55 0.64 0.45 -7.53
N ALA A 56 1.17 1.44 -6.79
CA ALA A 56 0.95 2.85 -7.11
C ALA A 56 1.48 3.22 -8.51
N VAL A 57 2.68 2.74 -8.87
CA VAL A 57 3.28 2.96 -10.20
C VAL A 57 2.45 2.29 -11.29
N GLY A 58 1.98 1.06 -11.10
CA GLY A 58 1.10 0.38 -12.07
C GLY A 58 -0.19 1.16 -12.32
N ASN A 59 -0.83 1.64 -11.25
CA ASN A 59 -2.04 2.46 -11.34
C ASN A 59 -1.81 3.83 -12.00
N ILE A 60 -0.61 4.42 -11.88
CA ILE A 60 -0.23 5.63 -12.63
C ILE A 60 -0.01 5.30 -14.11
N TYR A 61 0.70 4.21 -14.41
CA TYR A 61 0.97 3.78 -15.77
C TYR A 61 -0.32 3.57 -16.55
N ASP A 62 -1.29 2.84 -15.99
CA ASP A 62 -2.59 2.62 -16.61
C ASP A 62 -3.30 3.94 -16.91
N ARG A 63 -3.33 4.86 -15.94
CA ARG A 63 -3.92 6.19 -16.11
C ARG A 63 -3.17 7.06 -17.12
N LEU A 64 -1.88 6.84 -17.38
CA LEU A 64 -1.16 7.57 -18.41
C LEU A 64 -1.44 7.01 -19.80
N VAL A 65 -1.46 5.69 -19.95
CA VAL A 65 -1.59 5.01 -21.24
C VAL A 65 -3.05 4.90 -21.70
N PHE A 66 -3.94 4.44 -20.83
CA PHE A 66 -5.34 4.13 -21.17
C PHE A 66 -6.30 5.24 -20.71
N GLY A 67 -5.92 5.97 -19.66
CA GLY A 67 -6.72 7.04 -19.08
C GLY A 67 -7.68 6.64 -17.98
N TYR A 68 -7.67 5.36 -17.65
CA TYR A 68 -8.35 4.74 -16.52
C TYR A 68 -7.48 3.57 -16.04
N VAL A 69 -7.85 2.99 -14.90
CA VAL A 69 -7.24 1.75 -14.40
C VAL A 69 -8.00 0.55 -14.94
N ILE A 70 -7.28 -0.49 -15.36
CA ILE A 70 -7.87 -1.72 -15.88
C ILE A 70 -8.13 -2.68 -14.72
N ASP A 71 -9.40 -2.85 -14.34
CA ASP A 71 -9.83 -3.82 -13.33
C ASP A 71 -10.27 -5.12 -14.02
N TYR A 72 -9.66 -6.25 -13.68
CA TYR A 72 -9.90 -7.51 -14.41
C TYR A 72 -10.21 -8.72 -13.52
N ALA A 73 -9.90 -8.68 -12.22
CA ALA A 73 -10.16 -9.76 -11.30
C ALA A 73 -11.55 -9.60 -10.66
N ASP A 74 -12.46 -10.53 -10.93
CA ASP A 74 -13.81 -10.59 -10.34
C ASP A 74 -13.90 -11.85 -9.45
N LEU A 75 -13.86 -11.66 -8.14
CA LEU A 75 -14.03 -12.74 -7.17
C LEU A 75 -15.50 -12.86 -6.76
N ASN A 76 -16.17 -13.88 -7.29
CA ASN A 76 -17.56 -14.21 -6.98
C ASN A 76 -17.74 -15.71 -6.72
N ILE A 77 -18.74 -16.04 -5.90
CA ILE A 77 -19.15 -17.43 -5.62
C ILE A 77 -20.65 -17.50 -5.92
N GLY A 78 -20.99 -17.99 -7.11
CA GLY A 78 -22.37 -17.99 -7.60
C GLY A 78 -22.93 -16.57 -7.72
N ALA A 79 -24.07 -16.30 -7.09
CA ALA A 79 -24.67 -14.97 -7.05
C ALA A 79 -24.03 -14.03 -6.00
N TRP A 80 -23.22 -14.57 -5.09
CA TRP A 80 -22.58 -13.77 -4.04
C TRP A 80 -21.33 -13.09 -4.58
N ARG A 81 -21.33 -11.75 -4.56
CA ARG A 81 -20.24 -10.88 -5.03
C ARG A 81 -19.67 -10.07 -3.87
N PRO A 82 -18.82 -10.69 -3.01
CA PRO A 82 -18.27 -10.01 -1.85
C PRO A 82 -17.30 -8.88 -2.21
N PHE A 83 -16.66 -8.94 -3.38
CA PHE A 83 -15.68 -7.95 -3.83
C PHE A 83 -16.13 -7.29 -5.13
N LYS A 84 -15.82 -5.98 -5.27
CA LYS A 84 -15.83 -5.34 -6.58
C LYS A 84 -14.65 -5.86 -7.41
N ILE A 85 -14.71 -5.65 -8.72
CA ILE A 85 -13.62 -6.01 -9.64
C ILE A 85 -12.37 -5.20 -9.25
N PHE A 86 -11.20 -5.84 -9.20
CA PHE A 86 -9.94 -5.23 -8.81
C PHE A 86 -8.80 -5.64 -9.77
N ASN A 87 -7.62 -5.07 -9.59
CA ASN A 87 -6.43 -5.41 -10.37
C ASN A 87 -5.26 -5.87 -9.49
N LEU A 88 -4.14 -6.27 -10.10
CA LEU A 88 -2.93 -6.67 -9.35
C LEU A 88 -2.33 -5.51 -8.54
N ALA A 89 -2.48 -4.26 -8.97
CA ALA A 89 -1.99 -3.10 -8.23
C ALA A 89 -2.72 -2.94 -6.88
N ASP A 90 -4.04 -3.12 -6.85
CA ASP A 90 -4.84 -3.07 -5.62
C ASP A 90 -4.47 -4.20 -4.66
N VAL A 91 -4.22 -5.40 -5.20
CA VAL A 91 -3.72 -6.54 -4.42
C VAL A 91 -2.35 -6.22 -3.82
N ALA A 92 -1.41 -5.72 -4.62
CA ALA A 92 -0.08 -5.36 -4.16
C ALA A 92 -0.13 -4.29 -3.06
N ILE A 93 -0.92 -3.23 -3.24
CA ILE A 93 -1.10 -2.17 -2.24
C ILE A 93 -1.69 -2.75 -0.95
N THR A 94 -2.74 -3.58 -1.06
CA THR A 94 -3.41 -4.19 0.09
C THR A 94 -2.44 -5.06 0.90
N PHE A 95 -1.73 -5.97 0.26
CA PHE A 95 -0.76 -6.83 0.94
C PHE A 95 0.43 -6.03 1.50
N GLY A 96 0.91 -5.03 0.77
CA GLY A 96 1.98 -4.15 1.26
C GLY A 96 1.60 -3.41 2.53
N VAL A 97 0.38 -2.84 2.58
CA VAL A 97 -0.16 -2.19 3.78
C VAL A 97 -0.34 -3.18 4.93
N LEU A 98 -0.88 -4.38 4.67
CA LEU A 98 -1.05 -5.41 5.71
C LEU A 98 0.30 -5.83 6.33
N ILE A 99 1.35 -5.97 5.52
CA ILE A 99 2.70 -6.29 6.00
C ILE A 99 3.20 -5.16 6.92
N LEU A 100 3.08 -3.91 6.50
CA LEU A 100 3.53 -2.75 7.29
C LEU A 100 2.77 -2.64 8.62
N LEU A 101 1.45 -2.87 8.60
CA LEU A 101 0.63 -2.87 9.81
C LEU A 101 1.03 -3.98 10.77
N ALA A 102 1.13 -5.23 10.29
CA ALA A 102 1.52 -6.36 11.11
C ALA A 102 2.88 -6.17 11.78
N ARG A 103 3.83 -5.55 11.06
CA ARG A 103 5.16 -5.24 11.57
C ARG A 103 5.15 -4.09 12.58
N SER A 104 4.32 -3.06 12.35
CA SER A 104 4.14 -1.97 13.31
C SER A 104 3.61 -2.46 14.66
N PHE A 105 2.74 -3.47 14.69
CA PHE A 105 2.27 -4.06 15.94
C PHE A 105 3.35 -4.90 16.64
N LYS A 106 4.09 -5.73 15.89
CA LYS A 106 5.18 -6.55 16.45
C LYS A 106 6.35 -5.72 16.98
N SER A 107 6.64 -4.56 16.40
CA SER A 107 7.72 -3.68 16.88
C SER A 107 7.41 -3.01 18.21
N ARG A 108 6.14 -2.94 18.62
CA ARG A 108 5.72 -2.37 19.91
C ARG A 108 5.88 -3.35 21.09
N GLU A 109 6.08 -4.64 20.81
CA GLU A 109 6.17 -5.69 21.82
C GLU A 109 7.59 -5.97 22.31
N LYS A 110 8.63 -5.29 21.80
CA LYS A 110 9.98 -5.49 22.34
C LYS A 110 10.08 -4.77 23.70
N PRO A 111 10.09 -5.49 24.83
CA PRO A 111 10.10 -4.86 26.14
C PRO A 111 11.48 -4.29 26.42
N GLU A 112 11.49 -3.11 27.04
CA GLU A 112 12.62 -2.59 27.82
C GLU A 112 13.04 -3.69 28.82
N THR A 113 14.04 -4.50 28.48
CA THR A 113 14.65 -5.42 29.45
C THR A 113 15.58 -4.55 30.29
N ASN A 114 15.04 -3.98 31.37
CA ASN A 114 15.82 -3.40 32.46
C ASN A 114 16.64 -4.53 33.10
N GLY A 115 17.82 -4.77 32.54
CA GLY A 115 18.89 -5.45 33.24
C GLY A 115 19.56 -4.43 34.17
N ASP A 116 19.16 -4.44 35.44
CA ASP A 116 20.04 -3.99 36.52
C ASP A 116 20.26 -5.19 37.46
N ASP A 117 21.16 -6.07 37.03
CA ASP A 117 21.90 -6.95 37.92
C ASP A 117 22.87 -6.07 38.73
N SER A 118 22.37 -5.33 39.72
CA SER A 118 23.24 -4.82 40.80
C SER A 118 23.28 -5.88 41.90
N ALA A 119 24.21 -6.80 41.71
CA ALA A 119 24.57 -7.86 42.62
C ALA A 119 24.67 -7.36 44.07
N THR A 120 23.98 -8.09 44.93
CA THR A 120 24.20 -8.17 46.36
C THR A 120 25.51 -8.95 46.57
N GLU A 121 26.65 -8.25 46.60
CA GLU A 121 27.97 -8.75 47.06
C GLU A 121 28.87 -7.51 47.18
N ASN A 122 29.26 -6.99 48.34
CA ASN A 122 29.89 -7.69 49.46
C ASN A 122 29.62 -6.94 50.77
N ALA A 123 29.45 -7.76 51.82
CA ALA A 123 29.53 -7.40 53.22
C ALA A 123 30.96 -7.03 53.66
#